data_AF-A0A7X3Z8J1-F1
#
_entry.id   AF-A0A7X3Z8J1-F1
#
_cell.length_a   1.000
_cell.length_b   1.000
_cell.length_c   1.000
_cell.angle_alpha   90.00
_cell.angle_beta   90.00
_cell.angle_gamma   90.00
#
_symmetry.space_group_name_H-M   'P 1'
#
loop_
_entity.id
_entity.type
_entity.pdbx_description
1 polymer ?
#
loop_
_entity_poly.entity_id
_entity_poly.type
_entity_poly.pdbx_seq_one_letter_code
_entity_poly.pdbx_strand_id
1 'polypeptide(L)' 'MKYMPWTRRGLFLAAAGAVALFSGLSERAMAQTPPGVLIVGQVAEPKSRDPAAVTAVNDFRSLVNVYEGLPRSESGTREV' A
#
# COMPACT_ATOMS: atom_id res chain seq x y z
N MET A 1 -4.52 -22.35 -50.67
CA MET A 1 -4.24 -21.57 -49.44
C MET A 1 -2.74 -21.66 -49.18
N LYS A 2 -2.01 -20.53 -49.27
CA LYS A 2 -0.55 -20.53 -49.19
C LYS A 2 -0.14 -20.39 -47.72
N TYR A 3 0.38 -21.46 -47.13
CA TYR A 3 0.84 -21.44 -45.74
C TYR A 3 2.03 -20.48 -45.61
N MET A 4 1.96 -19.53 -44.69
CA MET A 4 3.08 -18.65 -44.35
C MET A 4 4.24 -19.53 -43.86
N PRO A 5 5.42 -19.53 -44.51
CA PRO A 5 6.55 -20.32 -44.03
C PRO A 5 7.14 -19.65 -42.80
N TRP A 6 6.76 -20.12 -41.61
CA TRP A 6 7.35 -19.64 -40.37
C TRP A 6 8.81 -20.06 -40.32
N THR A 7 9.70 -19.08 -40.34
CA THR A 7 11.14 -19.32 -40.14
C THR A 7 11.39 -19.61 -38.67
N ARG A 8 12.36 -20.48 -38.37
CA ARG A 8 12.77 -20.78 -36.97
C ARG A 8 13.03 -19.50 -36.17
N ARG A 9 13.65 -18.50 -36.80
CA ARG A 9 13.90 -17.18 -36.22
C ARG A 9 12.62 -16.42 -35.89
N GLY A 10 11.63 -16.42 -36.78
CA GLY A 10 10.32 -15.79 -36.52
C GLY A 10 9.58 -16.43 -35.36
N LEU A 11 9.67 -17.76 -35.22
CA LEU A 11 9.10 -18.48 -34.07
C LEU A 11 9.77 -18.08 -32.75
N PHE A 12 11.10 -17.96 -32.73
CA PHE A 12 11.84 -17.50 -31.55
C PHE A 12 11.51 -16.05 -31.17
N LEU A 13 11.37 -15.16 -32.16
CA LEU A 13 11.00 -13.76 -31.91
C LEU A 13 9.57 -13.64 -31.37
N ALA A 14 8.62 -14.42 -31.90
CA ALA A 14 7.24 -14.44 -31.40
C ALA A 14 7.17 -15.00 -29.96
N ALA A 15 7.93 -16.06 -29.67
CA ALA A 15 8.01 -16.63 -28.34
C ALA A 15 8.63 -15.65 -27.32
N ALA A 16 9.74 -14.99 -27.69
CA ALA A 16 10.37 -13.99 -26.85
C ALA A 16 9.46 -12.78 -26.59
N GLY A 17 8.75 -12.31 -27.63
CA GLY A 17 7.76 -11.24 -27.49
C GLY A 17 6.61 -11.62 -26.58
N ALA A 18 6.09 -12.85 -26.69
CA ALA A 18 5.06 -13.35 -25.78
C ALA A 18 5.56 -13.40 -24.33
N VAL A 19 6.75 -13.97 -24.08
CA VAL A 19 7.33 -14.04 -22.73
C VAL A 19 7.51 -12.64 -22.12
N ALA A 20 7.99 -11.66 -22.89
CA ALA A 20 8.16 -10.29 -22.42
C ALA A 20 6.83 -9.59 -22.07
N LEU A 21 5.76 -9.87 -22.83
CA LEU A 21 4.42 -9.34 -22.55
C LEU A 21 3.81 -9.98 -21.28
N PHE A 22 4.07 -11.27 -21.05
CA PHE A 22 3.56 -11.98 -19.87
C PHE A 22 4.41 -11.75 -18.61
N SER A 23 5.71 -11.46 -18.72
CA SER A 23 6.58 -11.20 -17.57
C SER A 23 6.21 -9.93 -16.81
N GLY A 24 5.63 -8.92 -17.49
CA GLY A 24 5.19 -7.67 -16.85
C GLY A 24 3.88 -7.77 -16.07
N LEU A 25 3.14 -8.88 -16.17
CA LEU A 25 1.84 -9.06 -15.51
C LEU A 25 1.96 -9.66 -14.10
N SER A 26 3.15 -10.11 -13.70
CA SER A 26 3.33 -10.97 -12.50
C SER A 26 3.59 -10.21 -11.20
N GLU A 27 3.93 -8.92 -11.22
CA GLU A 27 4.27 -8.20 -10.00
C GLU A 27 3.36 -6.98 -9.84
N ARG A 28 2.18 -7.22 -9.27
CA ARG A 28 1.56 -6.17 -8.47
C ARG A 28 2.55 -5.88 -7.35
N ALA A 29 3.16 -4.70 -7.35
CA ALA A 29 4.00 -4.25 -6.26
C ALA A 29 3.19 -4.31 -4.96
N MET A 30 3.34 -5.41 -4.21
CA MET A 30 2.77 -5.51 -2.88
C MET A 30 3.51 -4.49 -2.02
N ALA A 31 2.77 -3.73 -1.22
CA ALA A 31 3.39 -2.83 -0.26
C ALA A 31 4.36 -3.65 0.61
N GLN A 32 5.65 -3.34 0.53
CA GLN A 32 6.71 -3.97 1.31
C GLN A 32 6.67 -3.47 2.76
N THR A 33 5.50 -3.56 3.40
CA THR A 33 5.36 -3.30 4.82
C THR A 33 6.00 -4.46 5.58
N PRO A 34 7.04 -4.23 6.39
CA PRO A 34 7.62 -5.29 7.21
C PRO A 34 6.55 -5.96 8.08
N PRO A 35 6.73 -7.26 8.42
CA PRO A 35 5.81 -7.94 9.32
C PRO A 35 5.62 -7.17 10.63
N GLY A 36 4.37 -7.02 11.08
CA GLY A 36 4.04 -6.31 12.31
C GLY A 36 3.99 -4.77 12.21
N VAL A 37 4.15 -4.19 11.02
CA VAL A 37 4.04 -2.74 10.79
C VAL A 37 2.69 -2.38 10.17
N LEU A 38 2.00 -1.41 10.77
CA LEU A 38 0.80 -0.79 10.22
C LEU A 38 1.12 0.64 9.75
N ILE A 39 0.81 0.93 8.48
CA ILE A 39 0.90 2.29 7.93
C ILE A 39 -0.51 2.91 7.97
N VAL A 40 -0.62 4.08 8.61
CA VAL A 40 -1.88 4.80 8.75
C VAL A 40 -1.78 6.14 8.02
N GLY A 41 -2.63 6.35 7.02
CA GLY A 41 -2.72 7.64 6.31
C GLY A 41 -3.23 8.75 7.22
N GLN A 42 -2.62 9.93 7.13
CA GLN A 42 -3.06 11.15 7.82
C GLN A 42 -3.81 12.06 6.85
N VAL A 43 -4.79 12.80 7.35
CA VAL A 43 -5.58 13.75 6.53
C VAL A 43 -4.83 15.07 6.37
N ALA A 44 -4.02 15.43 7.38
CA ALA A 44 -3.23 16.64 7.39
C ALA A 44 -1.95 16.45 8.21
N GLU A 45 -1.04 17.41 8.10
CA GLU A 45 0.15 17.50 8.95
C GLU A 45 -0.24 17.73 10.42
N PRO A 46 0.37 17.00 11.39
CA PRO A 46 0.11 17.21 12.80
C PRO A 46 0.63 18.57 13.29
N LYS A 47 -0.22 19.33 13.98
CA LYS A 47 0.17 20.67 14.47
C LYS A 47 0.93 20.63 15.79
N SER A 48 0.65 19.64 16.63
CA SER A 48 1.29 19.50 17.95
C SER A 48 1.31 18.04 18.41
N ARG A 49 2.26 17.73 19.30
CA ARG A 49 2.32 16.48 20.06
C ARG A 49 2.12 16.67 21.57
N ASP A 50 1.83 17.88 22.00
CA ASP A 50 1.44 18.18 23.37
C ASP A 50 -0.07 17.92 23.54
N PRO A 51 -0.48 16.98 24.40
CA PRO A 51 -1.89 16.72 24.68
C PRO A 51 -2.66 17.94 25.17
N ALA A 52 -2.00 18.94 25.77
CA ALA A 52 -2.65 20.15 26.26
C ALA A 52 -2.91 21.20 25.17
N ALA A 53 -2.24 21.11 24.02
CA ALA A 53 -2.29 22.12 22.96
C ALA A 53 -3.06 21.65 21.71
N VAL A 54 -3.41 20.37 21.62
CA VAL A 54 -4.01 19.74 20.44
C VAL A 54 -5.53 19.96 20.40
N THR A 55 -6.06 20.27 19.21
CA THR A 55 -7.51 20.46 19.00
C THR A 55 -8.08 19.67 17.82
N ALA A 56 -7.24 19.15 16.92
CA ALA A 56 -7.66 18.47 15.71
C ALA A 56 -7.81 16.95 15.89
N VAL A 57 -8.85 16.37 15.28
CA VAL A 57 -9.11 14.91 15.31
C VAL A 57 -7.94 14.11 14.74
N ASN A 58 -7.27 14.62 13.68
CA ASN A 58 -6.10 14.00 13.06
C ASN A 58 -4.98 13.73 14.07
N ASP A 59 -4.66 14.72 14.90
CA ASP A 59 -3.54 14.68 15.83
C ASP A 59 -3.86 13.73 17.00
N PHE A 60 -5.13 13.71 17.46
CA PHE A 60 -5.59 12.78 18.48
C PHE A 60 -5.46 11.30 18.09
N ARG A 61 -5.56 10.96 16.79
CA ARG A 61 -5.43 9.55 16.33
C ARG A 61 -4.03 8.99 16.55
N SER A 62 -3.02 9.84 16.54
CA SER A 62 -1.65 9.44 16.87
C SER A 62 -1.39 9.48 18.37
N LEU A 63 -1.93 10.48 19.08
CA LEU A 63 -1.66 10.64 20.52
C LEU A 63 -2.17 9.49 21.36
N VAL A 64 -3.30 8.88 21.04
CA VAL A 64 -3.83 7.71 21.79
C VAL A 64 -2.94 6.46 21.69
N ASN A 65 -1.99 6.44 20.76
CA ASN A 65 -0.99 5.35 20.64
C ASN A 65 0.31 5.66 21.40
N VAL A 66 0.50 6.89 21.88
CA VAL A 66 1.70 7.34 22.59
C VAL A 66 1.39 7.69 24.05
N TYR A 67 0.21 8.23 24.31
CA TYR A 67 -0.27 8.64 25.62
C TYR A 67 -1.50 7.82 26.01
N GLU A 68 -1.55 7.41 27.27
CA GLU A 68 -2.66 6.68 27.85
C GLU A 68 -3.38 7.53 28.90
N GLY A 69 -4.71 7.58 28.81
CA GLY A 69 -5.57 8.24 29.79
C GLY A 69 -5.98 7.27 30.89
N LEU A 70 -6.54 7.81 31.99
CA LEU A 70 -7.08 7.01 33.08
C LEU A 70 -8.18 6.03 32.58
N PRO A 71 -9.15 6.47 31.76
CA PRO A 71 -10.00 5.58 30.99
C PRO A 71 -9.47 5.40 29.56
N ARG A 72 -9.68 4.19 29.02
CA ARG A 72 -9.40 3.86 27.61
C ARG A 72 -10.71 3.55 26.89
N SER A 73 -10.85 4.04 25.66
CA SER A 73 -11.95 3.62 24.78
C SER A 73 -11.76 2.15 24.39
N GLU A 74 -12.86 1.40 24.40
CA GLU A 74 -12.87 0.04 23.88
C GLU A 74 -12.60 0.04 22.37
N SER A 75 -12.06 -1.07 21.87
CA SER A 75 -11.77 -1.22 20.45
C SER A 75 -13.06 -1.11 19.63
N GLY A 76 -13.06 -0.25 18.62
CA GLY A 76 -14.18 -0.10 17.69
C GLY A 76 -15.34 0.77 18.18
N THR A 77 -15.29 1.33 19.39
CA THR A 77 -16.37 2.18 19.92
C THR A 77 -16.21 3.67 19.59
N ARG A 78 -15.16 4.06 18.85
CA ARG A 78 -14.90 5.46 18.50
C ARG A 78 -15.32 5.73 17.06
N GLU A 79 -16.54 6.23 16.89
CA GLU A 79 -17.05 6.74 15.62
C GLU A 79 -16.55 8.18 15.38
N VAL A 80 -16.32 8.54 14.11
CA VAL A 80 -15.92 9.89 13.65
C VAL A 80 -16.99 10.48 12.76
#